data_AF-A0A0B5IPY9-F1
#
_entry.id   AF-A0A0B5IPY9-F1
#
_cell.length_a   1.000
_cell.length_b   1.000
_cell.length_c   1.000
_cell.angle_alpha   90.00
_cell.angle_beta   90.00
_cell.angle_gamma   90.00
#
_symmetry.space_group_name_H-M   'P 1'
#
loop_
_entity.id
_entity.type
_entity.pdbx_description
1 polymer ?
#
loop_
_entity_poly.entity_id
_entity_poly.type
_entity_poly.pdbx_seq_one_letter_code
_entity_poly.pdbx_strand_id
1 'polypeptide(L)'
;MSDTLFRTLDLIEPGDLVLYHGSIPEHHGLYLAQPCDCFYCGRADHLGSDDTRYRLTDPFAEDPDACTVHHVRRRSITRSAANA
;
A
#
# COMPACT_ATOMS: atom_id res chain seq x y z
N MET A 1 -19.55 -4.02 -20.18
CA MET A 1 -18.07 -3.98 -20.24
C MET A 1 -17.56 -2.71 -19.53
N SER A 2 -17.95 -2.51 -18.26
CA SER A 2 -17.47 -1.38 -17.43
C SER A 2 -16.73 -1.86 -16.18
N ASP A 3 -17.01 -3.06 -15.68
CA ASP A 3 -16.36 -3.66 -14.51
C ASP A 3 -14.83 -3.76 -14.62
N THR A 4 -14.30 -4.06 -15.81
CA THR A 4 -12.86 -4.24 -15.99
C THR A 4 -12.10 -2.92 -15.89
N LEU A 5 -12.70 -1.80 -16.32
CA LEU A 5 -12.09 -0.47 -16.23
C LEU A 5 -12.10 0.07 -14.80
N PHE A 6 -13.14 -0.23 -14.01
CA PHE A 6 -13.17 0.14 -12.59
C PHE A 6 -12.13 -0.64 -11.77
N ARG A 7 -11.89 -1.92 -12.07
CA ARG A 7 -10.86 -2.71 -11.36
C ARG A 7 -9.44 -2.17 -11.55
N THR A 8 -9.13 -1.55 -12.69
CA THR A 8 -7.80 -1.00 -12.95
C THR A 8 -7.54 0.29 -12.16
N LEU A 9 -8.59 1.10 -11.90
CA LEU A 9 -8.48 2.32 -11.08
C LEU A 9 -8.24 2.01 -9.59
N ASP A 10 -8.70 0.85 -9.13
CA ASP A 10 -8.46 0.36 -7.77
C ASP A 10 -7.12 -0.36 -7.60
N LEU A 11 -6.33 -0.53 -8.67
CA LEU A 11 -5.01 -1.13 -8.56
C LEU A 11 -4.05 -0.12 -7.93
N ILE A 12 -3.37 -0.54 -6.86
CA ILE A 12 -2.26 0.19 -6.26
C ILE A 12 -0.98 -0.43 -6.80
N GLU A 13 -0.23 0.33 -7.58
CA GLU A 13 1.04 -0.09 -8.13
C GLU A 13 2.19 0.23 -7.16
N PRO A 14 3.29 -0.53 -7.21
CA PRO A 14 4.49 -0.20 -6.45
C PRO A 14 4.96 1.23 -6.80
N GLY A 15 5.09 2.08 -5.79
CA GLY A 15 5.48 3.48 -5.91
C GLY A 15 4.32 4.47 -5.96
N ASP A 16 3.06 3.99 -6.01
CA ASP A 16 1.91 4.87 -5.90
C ASP A 16 1.91 5.61 -4.55
N LEU A 17 1.64 6.91 -4.61
CA LEU A 17 1.34 7.70 -3.43
C LEU A 17 -0.06 7.35 -2.92
N VAL A 18 -0.17 6.95 -1.65
CA VAL A 18 -1.41 6.52 -1.02
C VAL A 18 -1.65 7.24 0.29
N LEU A 19 -2.92 7.47 0.62
CA LEU A 19 -3.35 7.89 1.95
C LEU A 19 -3.64 6.65 2.81
N TYR A 20 -2.93 6.48 3.91
CA TYR A 20 -3.23 5.48 4.93
C TYR A 20 -4.32 5.97 5.89
N HIS A 21 -5.35 5.13 6.06
CA HIS A 21 -6.49 5.36 6.95
C HIS A 21 -6.83 4.09 7.74
N GLY A 22 -5.83 3.28 8.06
CA GLY A 22 -6.02 2.00 8.76
C GLY A 22 -6.27 2.12 10.26
N SER A 23 -6.05 1.03 10.98
CA SER A 23 -6.42 0.90 12.40
C SER A 23 -5.46 1.58 13.38
N ILE A 24 -4.35 2.17 12.92
CA ILE A 24 -3.37 2.87 13.77
C ILE A 24 -3.44 4.37 13.41
N PRO A 25 -4.24 5.17 14.13
CA PRO A 25 -4.50 6.57 13.79
C PRO A 25 -3.24 7.45 13.78
N GLU A 26 -2.26 7.14 14.63
CA GLU A 26 -1.01 7.89 14.74
C GLU A 26 -0.14 7.78 13.49
N HIS A 27 -0.42 6.80 12.62
CA HIS A 27 0.26 6.61 11.34
C HIS A 27 -0.58 7.06 10.15
N HIS A 28 -1.76 7.69 10.35
CA HIS A 28 -2.54 8.23 9.23
C HIS A 28 -1.76 9.31 8.50
N GLY A 29 -1.65 9.18 7.17
CA GLY A 29 -0.78 10.05 6.39
C GLY A 29 -0.55 9.57 4.97
N LEU A 30 0.30 10.29 4.23
CA LEU A 30 0.68 9.98 2.86
C LEU A 30 1.95 9.14 2.84
N TYR A 31 1.96 8.10 2.03
CA TYR A 31 3.06 7.15 1.92
C TYR A 31 3.23 6.65 0.49
N LEU A 32 4.42 6.17 0.15
CA LEU A 32 4.63 5.35 -1.03
C LEU A 32 4.28 3.90 -0.71
N ALA A 33 3.42 3.29 -1.53
CA ALA A 33 3.03 1.89 -1.38
C ALA A 33 4.01 0.97 -2.12
N GLN A 34 4.44 -0.10 -1.45
CA GLN A 34 5.21 -1.20 -2.04
C GLN A 34 4.56 -2.53 -1.62
N PRO A 35 4.63 -3.60 -2.42
CA PRO A 35 4.26 -4.94 -1.96
C PRO A 35 5.06 -5.29 -0.69
N CYS A 36 4.38 -5.84 0.31
CA CYS A 36 5.06 -6.27 1.53
C CYS A 36 5.89 -7.51 1.24
N ASP A 37 7.21 -7.37 1.39
CA ASP A 37 8.23 -8.37 1.07
C ASP A 37 8.66 -9.24 2.26
N CYS A 38 7.99 -9.09 3.41
CA CYS A 38 8.30 -9.91 4.57
C CYS A 38 7.99 -11.39 4.28
N PHE A 39 8.68 -12.30 4.98
CA PHE A 39 8.55 -13.74 4.75
C PHE A 39 7.09 -14.24 4.71
N TYR A 40 6.23 -13.74 5.60
CA TYR A 40 4.82 -14.16 5.65
C TYR A 40 4.02 -13.66 4.45
N CYS A 41 4.21 -12.41 4.05
CA CYS A 41 3.49 -11.83 2.91
C CYS A 41 4.00 -12.42 1.58
N GLY A 42 5.32 -12.55 1.40
CA GLY A 42 5.89 -13.19 0.22
C GLY A 42 5.47 -14.66 0.10
N ARG A 43 5.38 -15.40 1.20
CA ARG A 43 4.86 -16.77 1.19
C ARG A 43 3.38 -16.83 0.83
N ALA A 44 2.55 -15.93 1.36
CA ALA A 44 1.13 -15.88 1.04
C ALA A 44 0.88 -15.54 -0.43
N ASP A 45 1.64 -14.59 -0.97
CA ASP A 45 1.63 -14.21 -2.38
C ASP A 45 2.06 -15.38 -3.28
N HIS A 46 3.13 -16.08 -2.93
CA HIS A 46 3.59 -17.28 -3.64
C HIS A 46 2.53 -18.40 -3.68
N LEU A 47 1.69 -18.50 -2.66
CA LEU A 47 0.58 -19.46 -2.59
C LEU A 47 -0.70 -18.96 -3.29
N GLY A 48 -0.67 -17.78 -3.92
CA GLY A 48 -1.79 -17.21 -4.65
C GLY A 48 -2.88 -16.62 -3.75
N SER A 49 -2.53 -16.14 -2.55
CA SER A 49 -3.49 -15.43 -1.70
C SER A 49 -3.95 -14.13 -2.35
N ASP A 50 -5.25 -13.86 -2.27
CA ASP A 50 -5.89 -12.63 -2.74
C ASP A 50 -5.73 -11.43 -1.77
N ASP A 51 -5.22 -11.65 -0.55
CA ASP A 51 -4.97 -10.61 0.46
C ASP A 51 -3.58 -9.97 0.27
N THR A 52 -3.36 -9.28 -0.86
CA THR A 52 -2.14 -8.51 -1.09
C THR A 52 -1.97 -7.45 -0.01
N ARG A 53 -0.79 -7.45 0.63
CA ARG A 53 -0.43 -6.48 1.67
C ARG A 53 0.70 -5.58 1.21
N TYR A 54 0.73 -4.40 1.79
CA TYR A 54 1.63 -3.32 1.42
C TYR A 54 2.56 -2.97 2.59
N ARG A 55 3.78 -2.61 2.23
CA ARG A 55 4.71 -1.81 3.04
C ARG A 55 4.55 -0.36 2.60
N LEU A 56 4.34 0.53 3.56
CA LEU A 56 4.20 1.96 3.34
C LEU A 56 5.45 2.67 3.85
N THR A 57 6.08 3.46 3.01
CA THR A 57 7.29 4.23 3.35
C THR A 57 7.00 5.71 3.21
N ASP A 58 7.34 6.50 4.22
CA ASP A 58 7.15 7.95 4.18
C ASP A 58 8.18 8.57 3.20
N PRO A 59 7.74 9.17 2.09
CA PRO A 59 8.64 9.78 1.11
C PRO A 59 9.34 11.05 1.61
N PHE A 60 8.89 11.62 2.73
CA PHE A 60 9.40 12.88 3.28
C PHE A 60 10.27 12.68 4.53
N ALA A 61 10.37 11.46 5.04
CA ALA A 61 11.22 11.15 6.18
C ALA A 61 12.72 11.27 5.83
N GLU A 62 13.51 11.81 6.76
CA GLU A 62 14.97 11.85 6.63
C GLU A 62 15.59 10.45 6.57
N ASP A 63 14.99 9.51 7.32
CA ASP A 63 15.27 8.08 7.26
C ASP A 63 13.98 7.33 6.84
N PRO A 64 13.90 6.85 5.59
CA PRO A 64 12.73 6.13 5.08
C PRO A 64 12.42 4.85 5.87
N ASP A 65 13.44 4.19 6.43
CA ASP A 65 13.28 2.94 7.18
C ASP A 65 12.74 3.20 8.59
N ALA A 66 12.95 4.40 9.14
CA ALA A 66 12.44 4.79 10.45
C ALA A 66 10.92 5.00 10.49
N CYS A 67 10.30 5.34 9.36
CA CYS A 67 8.87 5.60 9.24
C CYS A 67 8.22 4.65 8.22
N THR A 68 8.21 3.35 8.55
CA THR A 68 7.62 2.31 7.71
C THR A 68 6.45 1.61 8.41
N VAL A 69 5.31 1.51 7.72
CA VAL A 69 4.13 0.75 8.18
C VAL A 69 4.03 -0.54 7.37
N HIS A 70 4.09 -1.69 8.04
CA HIS A 70 4.05 -3.00 7.40
C HIS A 70 2.66 -3.64 7.41
N HIS A 71 2.47 -4.64 6.54
CA HIS A 71 1.28 -5.49 6.49
C HIS A 71 -0.04 -4.74 6.28
N VAL A 72 0.02 -3.60 5.62
CA VAL A 72 -1.16 -2.77 5.38
C VAL A 72 -2.04 -3.45 4.34
N ARG A 73 -3.33 -3.58 4.62
CA ARG A 73 -4.29 -4.18 3.68
C ARG A 73 -4.70 -3.16 2.63
N ARG A 74 -5.01 -3.62 1.42
CA ARG A 74 -5.54 -2.76 0.34
C ARG A 74 -6.69 -1.85 0.78
N ARG A 75 -7.61 -2.35 1.61
CA ARG A 75 -8.78 -1.60 2.11
C ARG A 75 -8.45 -0.45 3.06
N SER A 76 -7.23 -0.39 3.58
CA SER A 76 -6.77 0.62 4.55
C SER A 76 -5.97 1.74 3.88
N ILE A 77 -5.89 1.73 2.55
CA ILE A 77 -5.20 2.74 1.74
C ILE A 77 -6.08 3.17 0.58
N THR A 78 -5.94 4.43 0.18
CA THR A 78 -6.57 4.98 -1.02
C THR A 78 -5.49 5.61 -1.88
N ARG A 79 -5.49 5.30 -3.19
CA ARG A 79 -4.57 5.93 -4.14
C ARG A 79 -4.80 7.43 -4.15
N SER A 80 -3.74 8.21 -3.99
CA SER A 80 -3.81 9.65 -4.19
C SER A 80 -3.85 9.96 -5.69
N ALA A 81 -4.74 10.86 -6.10
CA ALA A 81 -4.75 11.39 -7.48
C ALA A 81 -3.71 12.50 -7.69
N ALA A 82 -2.98 12.87 -6.64
CA ALA A 82 -1.90 13.85 -6.72
C ALA A 82 -0.65 13.21 -7.33
N ASN A 83 -0.67 12.97 -8.65
CA ASN A 83 0.55 12.83 -9.41
C ASN A 83 1.10 14.24 -9.64
N ALA A 84 2.24 14.56 -9.01
CA ALA A 84 3.09 15.66 -9.41
C ALA A 84 3.94 15.25 -10.62
#